data_AF-A0A7S0AHB1-F1
#
_entry.id   AF-A0A7S0AHB1-F1
#
_cell.length_a   1.000
_cell.length_b   1.000
_cell.length_c   1.000
_cell.angle_alpha   90.00
_cell.angle_beta   90.00
_cell.angle_gamma   90.00
#
_symmetry.space_group_name_H-M   'P 1'
#
loop_
_entity.id
_entity.type
_entity.pdbx_description
1 polymer ?
#
loop_
_entity_poly.entity_id
_entity_poly.type
_entity_poly.pdbx_seq_one_letter_code
_entity_poly.pdbx_strand_id
1 'polypeptide(L)'
;TFAPSGAAAAASPVAAPQPQIEEGIGRITASGTVLTGHGTQLQKQGIRAGDALLVSIDGKEEMRVLTMVLSEVSASLSTPFSTSLKSPTEFQYIQKPRNMAKERTDKARKTKITKEEEARSAFGTYGSGADSGSGATQFVYREVTEHGSYRIRKEKVDGDVSRGDLLNMRTKKKSDKYC
;
A
#
# COMPACT_ATOMS: atom_id res chain seq x y z
N THR A 1 -43.43 43.43 -35.53
CA THR A 1 -43.07 41.99 -35.51
C THR A 1 -41.57 41.84 -35.41
N PHE A 2 -41.03 41.62 -34.21
CA PHE A 2 -39.82 40.78 -34.00
C PHE A 2 -39.61 40.60 -32.50
N ALA A 3 -39.62 39.36 -32.03
CA ALA A 3 -39.33 38.97 -30.65
C ALA A 3 -37.91 38.40 -30.58
N PRO A 4 -37.16 38.61 -29.48
CA PRO A 4 -36.03 37.76 -29.14
C PRO A 4 -36.42 36.86 -27.96
N SER A 5 -36.61 35.57 -28.22
CA SER A 5 -36.72 34.55 -27.16
C SER A 5 -35.84 33.36 -27.54
N GLY A 6 -34.58 33.47 -27.15
CA GLY A 6 -33.61 32.38 -27.16
C GLY A 6 -33.14 32.14 -25.73
N ALA A 7 -34.04 31.67 -24.86
CA ALA A 7 -33.68 31.22 -23.53
C ALA A 7 -32.92 29.89 -23.67
N ALA A 8 -31.60 29.95 -23.58
CA ALA A 8 -30.75 28.78 -23.44
C ALA A 8 -31.14 28.05 -22.15
N ALA A 9 -31.69 26.85 -22.30
CA ALA A 9 -31.99 25.95 -21.20
C ALA A 9 -30.69 25.65 -20.44
N ALA A 10 -30.60 26.17 -19.23
CA ALA A 10 -29.54 25.86 -18.29
C ALA A 10 -29.57 24.37 -17.98
N ALA A 11 -28.59 23.63 -18.48
CA ALA A 11 -28.36 22.25 -18.13
C ALA A 11 -28.12 22.15 -16.62
N SER A 12 -29.02 21.45 -15.92
CA SER A 12 -28.89 21.19 -14.48
C SER A 12 -27.61 20.42 -14.19
N PRO A 13 -26.87 20.73 -13.10
CA PRO A 13 -25.69 19.99 -12.72
C PRO A 13 -26.08 18.57 -12.31
N VAL A 14 -25.42 17.58 -12.91
CA VAL A 14 -25.57 16.16 -12.60
C VAL A 14 -25.32 15.96 -11.10
N ALA A 15 -26.40 15.68 -10.35
CA ALA A 15 -26.35 15.45 -8.92
C ALA A 15 -25.42 14.26 -8.63
N ALA A 16 -24.40 14.48 -7.82
CA ALA A 16 -23.53 13.42 -7.34
C ALA A 16 -24.36 12.34 -6.61
N PRO A 17 -24.06 11.05 -6.77
CA PRO A 17 -24.78 9.98 -6.07
C PRO A 17 -24.65 10.20 -4.56
N GLN A 18 -25.79 10.31 -3.88
CA GLN A 18 -25.82 10.48 -2.44
C GLN A 18 -25.29 9.21 -1.76
N PRO A 19 -24.44 9.33 -0.72
CA PRO A 19 -23.92 8.18 -0.01
C PRO A 19 -25.07 7.42 0.67
N GLN A 20 -25.25 6.15 0.30
CA GLN A 20 -26.22 5.26 0.95
C GLN A 20 -25.60 4.68 2.22
N ILE A 21 -26.36 4.79 3.32
CA ILE A 21 -26.02 4.18 4.61
C ILE A 21 -26.63 2.78 4.61
N GLU A 22 -25.80 1.76 4.79
CA GLU A 22 -26.20 0.36 4.84
C GLU A 22 -25.91 -0.24 6.21
N GLU A 23 -26.73 -1.21 6.65
CA GLU A 23 -26.53 -1.90 7.91
C GLU A 23 -25.45 -2.99 7.79
N GLY A 24 -24.55 -3.01 8.77
CA GLY A 24 -23.52 -4.03 8.91
C GLY A 24 -24.08 -5.35 9.41
N ILE A 25 -23.53 -6.48 8.94
CA ILE A 25 -23.88 -7.80 9.45
C ILE A 25 -22.97 -8.11 10.63
N GLY A 26 -23.56 -8.60 11.72
CA GLY A 26 -22.84 -8.95 12.95
C GLY A 26 -22.63 -7.75 13.86
N ARG A 27 -21.67 -7.86 14.77
CA ARG A 27 -21.37 -6.82 15.76
C ARG A 27 -19.90 -6.51 15.79
N ILE A 28 -19.53 -5.32 16.22
CA ILE A 28 -18.14 -4.90 16.31
C ILE A 28 -17.78 -4.45 17.72
N THR A 29 -16.50 -4.61 18.02
CA THR A 29 -15.81 -4.03 19.17
C THR A 29 -14.62 -3.28 18.62
N ALA A 30 -14.20 -2.22 19.31
CA ALA A 30 -13.13 -1.37 18.83
C ALA A 30 -12.32 -0.88 20.02
N SER A 31 -11.00 -1.02 19.91
CA SER A 31 -10.04 -0.52 20.89
C SER A 31 -8.96 0.26 20.17
N GLY A 32 -8.88 1.57 20.44
CA GLY A 32 -8.02 2.46 19.66
C GLY A 32 -8.45 2.48 18.19
N THR A 33 -7.50 2.27 17.28
CA THR A 33 -7.74 2.19 15.84
C THR A 33 -8.03 0.78 15.35
N VAL A 34 -8.08 -0.21 16.24
CA VAL A 34 -8.32 -1.61 15.87
C VAL A 34 -9.80 -1.92 16.04
N LEU A 35 -10.39 -2.49 14.98
CA LEU A 35 -11.76 -2.94 14.95
C LEU A 35 -11.80 -4.46 14.82
N THR A 36 -12.55 -5.09 15.72
CA THR A 36 -12.74 -6.53 15.80
C THR A 36 -14.23 -6.83 15.66
N GLY A 37 -14.57 -7.59 14.63
CA GLY A 37 -15.92 -8.04 14.35
C GLY A 37 -16.23 -9.40 14.99
N HIS A 38 -17.49 -9.56 15.35
CA HIS A 38 -18.09 -10.74 15.96
C HIS A 38 -19.22 -11.20 15.04
N GLY A 39 -18.98 -12.29 14.30
CA GLY A 39 -19.93 -12.78 13.28
C GLY A 39 -20.07 -11.85 12.08
N THR A 40 -19.13 -10.93 11.88
CA THR A 40 -19.13 -9.99 10.76
C THR A 40 -18.62 -10.63 9.48
N GLN A 41 -19.00 -10.06 8.34
CA GLN A 41 -18.50 -10.45 7.02
C GLN A 41 -18.04 -9.22 6.24
N LEU A 42 -17.08 -8.48 6.80
CA LEU A 42 -16.67 -7.16 6.30
C LEU A 42 -16.29 -7.19 4.80
N GLN A 43 -15.52 -8.17 4.35
CA GLN A 43 -15.08 -8.22 2.95
C GLN A 43 -16.20 -8.68 2.02
N LYS A 44 -17.05 -9.63 2.43
CA LYS A 44 -18.22 -10.07 1.64
C LYS A 44 -19.29 -9.01 1.50
N GLN A 45 -19.49 -8.17 2.52
CA GLN A 45 -20.37 -7.00 2.45
C GLN A 45 -19.80 -5.88 1.55
N GLY A 46 -18.61 -6.08 1.00
CA GLY A 46 -17.99 -5.13 0.09
C GLY A 46 -17.30 -3.97 0.81
N ILE A 47 -17.16 -4.00 2.13
CA ILE A 47 -16.48 -2.98 2.93
C ILE A 47 -14.97 -3.06 2.68
N ARG A 48 -14.35 -1.92 2.35
CA ARG A 48 -12.92 -1.82 2.05
C ARG A 48 -12.30 -0.56 2.67
N ALA A 49 -11.00 -0.44 2.49
CA ALA A 49 -10.25 0.75 2.83
C ALA A 49 -10.84 2.00 2.16
N GLY A 50 -11.07 3.03 2.96
CA GLY A 50 -11.66 4.31 2.59
C GLY A 50 -13.18 4.38 2.71
N ASP A 51 -13.86 3.29 3.05
CA ASP A 51 -15.27 3.33 3.44
C ASP A 51 -15.41 3.84 4.87
N ALA A 52 -16.57 4.37 5.22
CA ALA A 52 -16.85 4.89 6.56
C ALA A 52 -17.74 3.91 7.34
N LEU A 53 -17.49 3.80 8.64
CA LEU A 53 -18.31 3.09 9.61
C LEU A 53 -19.01 4.10 10.51
N LEU A 54 -20.30 3.88 10.74
CA LEU A 54 -21.12 4.60 11.70
C LEU A 54 -21.44 3.69 12.88
N VAL A 55 -21.22 4.18 14.09
CA VAL A 55 -21.56 3.51 15.33
C VAL A 55 -22.24 4.49 16.28
N SER A 56 -23.29 4.06 16.96
CA SER A 56 -23.93 4.84 18.02
C SER A 56 -23.28 4.50 19.36
N ILE A 57 -22.68 5.50 20.00
CA ILE A 57 -22.01 5.40 21.32
C ILE A 57 -22.69 6.39 22.25
N ASP A 58 -23.34 5.89 23.30
CA ASP A 58 -24.04 6.71 24.30
C ASP A 58 -25.01 7.74 23.68
N GLY A 59 -25.71 7.34 22.61
CA GLY A 59 -26.67 8.20 21.90
C GLY A 59 -26.03 9.21 20.94
N LYS A 60 -24.70 9.16 20.73
CA LYS A 60 -23.98 9.96 19.74
C LYS A 60 -23.52 9.07 18.60
N GLU A 61 -23.87 9.44 17.38
CA GLU A 61 -23.36 8.76 16.18
C GLU A 61 -21.95 9.25 15.88
N GLU A 62 -21.01 8.30 15.81
CA GLU A 62 -19.65 8.55 15.40
C GLU A 62 -19.36 7.87 14.07
N MET A 63 -18.83 8.65 13.14
CA MET A 63 -18.36 8.16 11.85
C MET A 63 -16.84 8.08 11.82
N ARG A 64 -16.31 6.92 11.42
CA ARG A 64 -14.86 6.69 11.28
C ARG A 64 -14.54 6.04 9.95
N VAL A 65 -13.46 6.48 9.30
CA VAL A 65 -13.03 5.92 8.02
C VAL A 65 -12.12 4.72 8.26
N LEU A 66 -12.31 3.66 7.48
CA LEU A 66 -11.44 2.50 7.48
C LEU A 66 -10.15 2.78 6.72
N THR A 67 -9.01 2.55 7.34
CA THR A 67 -7.69 2.66 6.67
C THR A 67 -7.33 1.37 5.95
N MET A 68 -7.68 0.23 6.54
CA MET A 68 -7.45 -1.09 5.98
C MET A 68 -8.48 -2.10 6.49
N VAL A 69 -8.75 -3.12 5.69
CA VAL A 69 -9.57 -4.28 6.07
C VAL A 69 -8.69 -5.51 5.92
N LEU A 70 -8.35 -6.13 7.06
CA LEU A 70 -7.41 -7.25 7.14
C LEU A 70 -8.10 -8.58 6.85
N SER A 71 -9.32 -8.76 7.36
CA SER A 71 -10.12 -9.97 7.21
C SER A 71 -11.62 -9.67 7.34
N GLU A 72 -12.46 -10.70 7.27
CA GLU A 72 -13.91 -10.60 7.51
C GLU A 72 -14.30 -10.07 8.90
N VAL A 73 -13.37 -10.17 9.86
CA VAL A 73 -13.58 -9.81 11.27
C VAL A 73 -12.57 -8.81 11.80
N SER A 74 -11.67 -8.30 10.96
CA SER A 74 -10.63 -7.40 11.43
C SER A 74 -10.38 -6.27 10.44
N ALA A 75 -10.40 -5.05 10.96
CA ALA A 75 -10.13 -3.85 10.20
C ALA A 75 -9.46 -2.79 11.09
N SER A 76 -8.92 -1.76 10.46
CA SER A 76 -8.35 -0.62 11.18
C SER A 76 -9.01 0.68 10.74
N LEU A 77 -9.17 1.57 11.71
CA LEU A 77 -9.77 2.89 11.59
C LEU A 77 -8.67 3.94 11.41
N SER A 78 -9.03 5.06 10.79
CA SER A 78 -8.16 6.24 10.67
C SER A 78 -7.90 6.90 12.02
N THR A 79 -8.93 6.93 12.87
CA THR A 79 -8.89 7.51 14.20
C THR A 79 -9.73 6.64 15.14
N PRO A 80 -9.38 6.57 16.43
CA PRO A 80 -10.22 5.89 17.41
C PRO A 80 -11.57 6.59 17.57
N PHE A 81 -12.57 5.84 18.04
CA PHE A 81 -13.81 6.41 18.58
C PHE A 81 -13.54 7.19 19.86
N SER A 82 -14.48 8.06 20.27
CA SER A 82 -14.33 8.81 21.54
C SER A 82 -14.20 7.88 22.74
N THR A 83 -14.91 6.76 22.70
CA THR A 83 -14.91 5.72 23.73
C THR A 83 -14.68 4.35 23.08
N SER A 84 -13.90 3.51 23.75
CA SER A 84 -13.65 2.13 23.31
C SER A 84 -14.94 1.31 23.38
N LEU A 85 -15.28 0.63 22.29
CA LEU A 85 -16.46 -0.24 22.19
C LEU A 85 -16.13 -1.59 22.83
N LYS A 86 -16.41 -1.72 24.13
CA LYS A 86 -16.13 -2.93 24.92
C LYS A 86 -17.17 -4.02 24.69
N SER A 87 -18.43 -3.64 24.48
CA SER A 87 -19.51 -4.55 24.16
C SER A 87 -19.63 -4.72 22.64
N PRO A 88 -20.03 -5.89 22.14
CA PRO A 88 -20.39 -6.06 20.74
C PRO A 88 -21.55 -5.13 20.38
N THR A 89 -21.28 -4.14 19.53
CA THR A 89 -22.23 -3.10 19.11
C THR A 89 -22.57 -3.26 17.63
N GLU A 90 -23.81 -2.93 17.26
CA GLU A 90 -24.23 -2.88 15.86
C GLU A 90 -23.59 -1.69 15.15
N PHE A 91 -23.44 -1.80 13.84
CA PHE A 91 -22.77 -0.79 13.04
C PHE A 91 -23.44 -0.63 11.69
N GLN A 92 -23.23 0.53 11.10
CA GLN A 92 -23.61 0.87 9.74
C GLN A 92 -22.36 1.24 8.95
N TYR A 93 -22.43 1.17 7.63
CA TYR A 93 -21.32 1.59 6.77
C TYR A 93 -21.80 2.41 5.59
N ILE A 94 -20.89 3.25 5.10
CA ILE A 94 -21.06 4.05 3.90
C ILE A 94 -19.96 3.68 2.94
N GLN A 95 -20.35 3.12 1.79
CA GLN A 95 -19.40 2.82 0.73
C GLN A 95 -19.05 4.11 -0.02
N LYS A 96 -17.76 4.36 -0.20
CA LYS A 96 -17.34 5.44 -1.09
C LYS A 96 -17.76 5.12 -2.54
N PRO A 97 -18.18 6.09 -3.34
CA PRO A 97 -18.45 5.87 -4.76
C PRO A 97 -17.17 5.39 -5.46
N ARG A 98 -17.15 4.13 -5.90
CA ARG A 98 -15.97 3.51 -6.48
C ARG A 98 -15.92 3.70 -7.99
N ASN A 99 -14.79 4.19 -8.47
CA ASN A 99 -14.44 4.09 -9.88
C ASN A 99 -13.48 2.90 -10.07
N MET A 100 -14.05 1.73 -10.36
CA MET A 100 -13.31 0.46 -10.50
C MET A 100 -12.23 0.52 -11.58
N ALA A 101 -12.41 1.34 -12.62
CA ALA A 101 -11.43 1.49 -13.70
C ALA A 101 -10.16 2.19 -13.20
N LYS A 102 -10.32 3.28 -12.44
CA LYS A 102 -9.19 4.05 -11.88
C LYS A 102 -8.44 3.26 -10.80
N GLU A 103 -9.16 2.51 -9.98
CA GLU A 103 -8.54 1.71 -8.90
C GLU A 103 -7.68 0.55 -9.44
N ARG A 104 -8.11 -0.09 -10.55
CA ARG A 104 -7.32 -1.13 -11.22
C ARG A 104 -6.03 -0.58 -11.83
N THR A 105 -6.09 0.59 -12.48
CA THR A 105 -4.90 1.21 -13.09
C THR A 105 -3.89 1.64 -12.02
N ASP A 106 -4.36 2.19 -10.90
CA ASP A 106 -3.49 2.63 -9.81
C ASP A 106 -2.82 1.44 -9.11
N LYS A 107 -3.55 0.34 -8.90
CA LYS A 107 -2.98 -0.89 -8.34
C LYS A 107 -1.91 -1.48 -9.26
N ALA A 108 -2.19 -1.59 -10.57
CA ALA A 108 -1.23 -2.09 -11.54
C ALA A 108 0.03 -1.21 -11.61
N ARG A 109 -0.12 0.12 -11.53
CA ARG A 109 1.02 1.05 -11.49
C ARG A 109 1.86 0.85 -10.23
N LYS A 110 1.23 0.77 -9.05
CA LYS A 110 1.94 0.51 -7.80
C LYS A 110 2.69 -0.81 -7.82
N THR A 111 2.08 -1.89 -8.31
CA THR A 111 2.75 -3.19 -8.42
C THR A 111 3.93 -3.18 -9.38
N LYS A 112 3.84 -2.44 -10.50
CA LYS A 112 4.97 -2.24 -11.41
C LYS A 112 6.11 -1.49 -10.72
N ILE A 113 5.81 -0.39 -10.04
CA ILE A 113 6.81 0.41 -9.32
C ILE A 113 7.50 -0.42 -8.25
N THR A 114 6.75 -1.13 -7.39
CA THR A 114 7.35 -1.98 -6.35
C THR A 114 8.21 -3.08 -6.94
N LYS A 115 7.77 -3.72 -8.03
CA LYS A 115 8.56 -4.76 -8.71
C LYS A 115 9.83 -4.20 -9.35
N GLU A 116 9.76 -3.00 -9.93
CA GLU A 116 10.93 -2.30 -10.48
C GLU A 116 11.90 -1.86 -9.39
N GLU A 117 11.40 -1.37 -8.25
CA GLU A 117 12.21 -1.01 -7.09
C GLU A 117 12.89 -2.25 -6.49
N GLU A 118 12.16 -3.34 -6.28
CA GLU A 118 12.72 -4.63 -5.85
C GLU A 118 13.80 -5.12 -6.82
N ALA A 119 13.56 -5.02 -8.13
CA ALA A 119 14.53 -5.37 -9.15
C ALA A 119 15.78 -4.48 -9.07
N ARG A 120 15.63 -3.15 -8.94
CA ARG A 120 16.75 -2.21 -8.79
C ARG A 120 17.55 -2.46 -7.50
N SER A 121 16.87 -2.71 -6.39
CA SER A 121 17.52 -3.02 -5.11
C SER A 121 18.29 -4.34 -5.16
N ALA A 122 17.75 -5.38 -5.80
CA ALA A 122 18.47 -6.63 -6.02
C ALA A 122 19.71 -6.43 -6.92
N PHE A 123 19.61 -5.52 -7.90
CA PHE A 123 20.67 -5.22 -8.85
C PHE A 123 21.86 -4.43 -8.25
N GLY A 124 21.65 -3.66 -7.18
CA GLY A 124 22.73 -2.91 -6.51
C GLY A 124 23.80 -3.77 -5.84
N THR A 125 23.57 -5.08 -5.69
CA THR A 125 24.49 -6.04 -5.06
C THR A 125 25.48 -6.67 -6.04
N TYR A 126 25.16 -6.64 -7.34
CA TYR A 126 26.00 -7.13 -8.43
C TYR A 126 25.99 -6.05 -9.51
N GLY A 127 27.00 -5.19 -9.51
CA GLY A 127 27.08 -4.11 -10.48
C GLY A 127 27.21 -4.65 -11.90
N SER A 128 26.11 -4.72 -12.64
CA SER A 128 26.13 -4.66 -14.10
C SER A 128 25.26 -3.49 -14.57
N GLY A 129 25.74 -2.27 -14.32
CA GLY A 129 25.16 -1.10 -14.96
C GLY A 129 25.38 -1.19 -16.47
N ALA A 130 24.36 -1.66 -17.19
CA ALA A 130 24.22 -1.49 -18.64
C ALA A 130 23.95 -0.01 -19.04
N ASP A 131 24.08 0.93 -18.10
CA ASP A 131 23.81 2.36 -18.27
C ASP A 131 25.04 3.25 -18.00
N SER A 132 26.23 2.63 -17.99
CA SER A 132 27.51 3.31 -18.12
C SER A 132 28.21 2.61 -19.28
N GLY A 133 28.45 3.33 -20.38
CA GLY A 133 29.03 2.81 -21.62
C GLY A 133 30.48 2.32 -21.51
N SER A 134 30.77 1.41 -20.60
CA SER A 134 32.06 0.76 -20.39
C SER A 134 31.80 -0.57 -19.68
N GLY A 135 32.10 -1.69 -20.34
CA GLY A 135 31.88 -3.07 -19.89
C GLY A 135 32.70 -3.50 -18.67
N ALA A 136 32.64 -2.75 -17.58
CA ALA A 136 33.32 -3.05 -16.33
C ALA A 136 32.28 -3.46 -15.27
N THR A 137 32.13 -4.77 -15.05
CA THR A 137 31.37 -5.30 -13.91
C THR A 137 32.07 -4.89 -12.61
N GLN A 138 31.39 -4.13 -11.74
CA GLN A 138 31.96 -3.72 -10.45
C GLN A 138 31.65 -4.79 -9.40
N PHE A 139 32.70 -5.37 -8.83
CA PHE A 139 32.64 -6.35 -7.76
C PHE A 139 32.75 -5.65 -6.40
N VAL A 140 31.75 -5.85 -5.53
CA VAL A 140 31.67 -5.16 -4.22
C VAL A 140 31.69 -6.19 -3.10
N TYR A 141 32.66 -6.08 -2.20
CA TYR A 141 32.85 -7.02 -1.07
C TYR A 141 33.32 -6.31 0.21
N ARG A 142 33.16 -6.95 1.36
CA ARG A 142 33.69 -6.48 2.64
C ARG A 142 35.06 -7.08 2.95
N GLU A 143 35.92 -6.25 3.52
CA GLU A 143 37.25 -6.62 3.99
C GLU A 143 37.44 -6.12 5.42
N VAL A 144 38.08 -6.92 6.26
CA VAL A 144 38.48 -6.52 7.62
C VAL A 144 39.68 -5.59 7.53
N THR A 145 39.62 -4.46 8.24
CA THR A 145 40.73 -3.52 8.39
C THR A 145 41.68 -3.98 9.49
N GLU A 146 42.88 -3.40 9.53
CA GLU A 146 43.91 -3.70 10.54
C GLU A 146 43.42 -3.52 11.99
N HIS A 147 42.39 -2.68 12.21
CA HIS A 147 41.79 -2.42 13.51
C HIS A 147 40.52 -3.25 13.79
N GLY A 148 40.24 -4.28 12.98
CA GLY A 148 39.10 -5.18 13.19
C GLY A 148 37.74 -4.64 12.71
N SER A 149 37.69 -3.46 12.10
CA SER A 149 36.46 -2.91 11.50
C SER A 149 36.27 -3.40 10.05
N TYR A 150 35.06 -3.30 9.50
CA TYR A 150 34.80 -3.70 8.12
C TYR A 150 34.77 -2.49 7.19
N ARG A 151 35.40 -2.60 6.02
CA ARG A 151 35.27 -1.63 4.91
C ARG A 151 34.67 -2.28 3.68
N ILE A 152 33.88 -1.52 2.92
CA ILE A 152 33.35 -1.93 1.62
C ILE A 152 34.39 -1.58 0.55
N ARG A 153 34.90 -2.57 -0.16
CA ARG A 153 35.75 -2.38 -1.35
C ARG A 153 34.93 -2.57 -2.62
N LYS A 154 35.18 -1.73 -3.61
CA LYS A 154 34.64 -1.82 -4.97
C LYS A 154 35.81 -2.03 -5.93
N GLU A 155 35.84 -3.17 -6.59
CA GLU A 155 36.86 -3.56 -7.54
C GLU A 155 36.24 -3.57 -8.94
N LYS A 156 36.90 -2.96 -9.92
CA LYS A 156 36.50 -3.08 -11.32
C LYS A 156 37.01 -4.42 -11.82
N VAL A 157 36.13 -5.26 -12.34
CA VAL A 157 36.51 -6.52 -12.96
C VAL A 157 36.46 -6.32 -14.46
N ASP A 158 37.61 -6.48 -15.10
CA ASP A 158 37.77 -6.40 -16.55
C ASP A 158 37.42 -7.75 -17.19
N GLY A 159 36.57 -7.72 -18.21
CA GLY A 159 36.14 -8.89 -19.00
C GLY A 159 34.67 -9.29 -18.79
N ASP A 160 34.20 -10.21 -19.65
CA ASP A 160 32.85 -10.78 -19.58
C ASP A 160 32.75 -11.78 -18.43
N VAL A 161 32.68 -11.28 -17.20
CA VAL A 161 32.58 -12.11 -16.00
C VAL A 161 31.12 -12.46 -15.74
N SER A 162 30.81 -13.75 -15.74
CA SER A 162 29.45 -14.22 -15.49
C SER A 162 29.07 -14.01 -14.02
N ARG A 163 27.77 -14.02 -13.75
CA ARG A 163 27.25 -13.97 -12.36
C ARG A 163 27.80 -15.11 -11.49
N GLY A 164 27.99 -16.29 -12.06
CA GLY A 164 28.56 -17.44 -11.36
C GLY A 164 30.02 -17.19 -10.96
N ASP A 165 30.78 -16.52 -11.82
CA ASP A 165 32.17 -16.17 -11.55
C ASP A 165 32.30 -15.11 -10.46
N LEU A 166 31.43 -14.09 -10.46
CA LEU A 166 31.38 -13.11 -9.37
C LEU A 166 31.04 -13.74 -8.01
N LEU A 167 30.16 -14.76 -7.99
CA LEU A 167 29.88 -15.54 -6.78
C LEU A 167 31.10 -16.33 -6.32
N ASN A 168 31.81 -16.99 -7.24
CA ASN A 168 33.05 -17.71 -6.95
C ASN A 168 34.19 -16.79 -6.49
N MET A 169 34.23 -15.54 -6.97
CA MET A 169 35.17 -14.53 -6.46
C MET A 169 34.80 -14.09 -5.05
N ARG A 170 33.51 -14.02 -4.74
CA ARG A 170 32.98 -13.66 -3.41
C ARG A 170 33.27 -14.71 -2.35
N THR A 171 33.10 -16.00 -2.67
CA THR A 171 33.40 -17.09 -1.73
C THR A 171 34.86 -17.11 -1.27
N LYS A 172 35.77 -16.57 -2.08
CA LYS A 172 37.18 -16.42 -1.73
C LYS A 172 37.44 -15.29 -0.73
N LYS A 173 36.49 -14.36 -0.52
CA LYS A 173 36.60 -13.25 0.44
C LYS A 173 35.96 -13.65 1.77
N LYS A 174 36.75 -14.29 2.65
CA LYS A 174 36.32 -14.79 3.98
C LYS A 174 35.72 -13.74 4.92
N SER A 175 36.00 -12.47 4.67
CA SER A 175 35.51 -11.33 5.47
C SER A 175 34.22 -10.73 4.92
N ASP A 176 33.71 -11.24 3.80
CA ASP A 176 32.46 -10.77 3.22
C ASP A 176 31.26 -11.32 3.99
N LYS A 177 30.21 -10.51 4.14
CA LYS A 177 29.04 -10.88 4.96
C LYS A 177 28.27 -12.08 4.40
N TYR A 178 28.35 -12.31 3.09
CA TYR A 178 27.49 -13.24 2.37
C TYR A 178 28.22 -14.51 1.89
N CYS A 179 29.41 -14.77 2.44
CA CYS A 179 30.25 -15.94 2.17
C CYS A 179 30.79 -16.49 3.48
#